data_AF-A0A3C1DYV9-F1
#
_entry.id   AF-A0A3C1DYV9-F1
#
_cell.length_a   1.000
_cell.length_b   1.000
_cell.length_c   1.000
_cell.angle_alpha   90.00
_cell.angle_beta   90.00
_cell.angle_gamma   90.00
#
_symmetry.space_group_name_H-M   'P 1'
#
loop_
_entity.id
_entity.type
_entity.pdbx_description
1 polymer ?
#
loop_
_entity_poly.entity_id
_entity_poly.type
_entity_poly.pdbx_seq_one_letter_code
_entity_poly.pdbx_strand_id
1 'polypeptide(L)'
;RAKSEPDRWASWAYAREIVEGIAEHGDEIDELIETYAQGWTINRMPVLDRAIVRIGIWEIMFNDEIPDGVAISEAVEAAKEYSTEDSAGFVNGLLGRIAQLHV
;
A
#
# COMPACT_ATOMS: atom_id res chain seq x y z
N ARG A 1 -21.75 -0.53 15.72
CA ARG A 1 -21.70 0.65 14.83
C ARG A 1 -21.57 0.31 13.33
N ALA A 2 -21.16 -0.91 12.94
CA ALA A 2 -21.04 -1.31 11.52
C ALA A 2 -22.30 -1.94 10.88
N LYS A 3 -23.39 -2.16 11.63
CA LYS A 3 -24.61 -2.87 11.15
C LYS A 3 -25.63 -2.00 10.42
N SER A 4 -25.46 -0.68 10.38
CA SER A 4 -26.49 0.27 9.89
C SER A 4 -26.23 0.83 8.50
N GLU A 5 -25.15 0.42 7.83
CA GLU A 5 -24.86 0.80 6.46
C GLU A 5 -24.63 -0.51 5.68
N PRO A 6 -25.54 -0.92 4.76
CA PRO A 6 -25.17 -1.80 3.62
C PRO A 6 -24.12 -1.04 2.78
N ASP A 7 -23.82 -1.23 1.50
CA ASP A 7 -22.66 -0.56 0.83
C ASP A 7 -21.26 -0.77 1.47
N ARG A 8 -21.01 -0.38 2.74
CA ARG A 8 -19.82 -0.72 3.53
C ARG A 8 -19.53 -2.21 3.55
N TRP A 9 -20.52 -3.11 3.49
CA TRP A 9 -20.26 -4.56 3.52
C TRP A 9 -19.32 -5.03 2.39
N ALA A 10 -19.41 -4.42 1.20
CA ALA A 10 -18.47 -4.67 0.11
C ALA A 10 -17.09 -4.10 0.44
N SER A 11 -17.03 -2.88 1.02
CA SER A 11 -15.79 -2.29 1.53
C SER A 11 -15.15 -3.14 2.65
N TRP A 12 -15.94 -3.80 3.50
CA TRP A 12 -15.43 -4.71 4.54
C TRP A 12 -14.84 -5.99 3.97
N ALA A 13 -15.34 -6.46 2.82
CA ALA A 13 -14.78 -7.62 2.14
C ALA A 13 -13.40 -7.27 1.56
N TYR A 14 -13.29 -6.15 0.84
CA TYR A 14 -12.02 -5.70 0.28
C TYR A 14 -10.99 -5.33 1.36
N ALA A 15 -11.41 -4.63 2.42
CA ALA A 15 -10.54 -4.32 3.54
C ALA A 15 -10.03 -5.59 4.25
N ARG A 16 -10.82 -6.66 4.30
CA ARG A 16 -10.38 -7.95 4.83
C ARG A 16 -9.35 -8.58 3.90
N GLU A 17 -9.61 -8.58 2.61
CA GLU A 17 -8.72 -9.13 1.59
C GLU A 17 -7.34 -8.49 1.66
N ILE A 18 -7.26 -7.17 1.75
CA ILE A 18 -6.00 -6.43 1.96
C ILE A 18 -5.29 -6.94 3.22
N VAL A 19 -6.00 -7.02 4.35
CA VAL A 19 -5.38 -7.41 5.63
C VAL A 19 -4.90 -8.86 5.61
N GLU A 20 -5.69 -9.77 5.05
CA GLU A 20 -5.35 -11.19 4.92
C GLU A 20 -4.17 -11.36 3.96
N GLY A 21 -4.19 -10.69 2.81
CA GLY A 21 -3.12 -10.73 1.83
C GLY A 21 -1.80 -10.14 2.33
N ILE A 22 -1.84 -9.01 3.05
CA ILE A 22 -0.62 -8.47 3.71
C ILE A 22 -0.13 -9.41 4.81
N ALA A 23 -1.03 -10.08 5.55
CA ALA A 23 -0.62 -11.05 6.56
C ALA A 23 0.02 -12.31 5.95
N GLU A 24 -0.42 -12.73 4.77
CA GLU A 24 0.11 -13.86 4.02
C GLU A 24 1.46 -13.55 3.36
N HIS A 25 1.60 -12.37 2.76
CA HIS A 25 2.79 -11.97 1.98
C HIS A 25 3.71 -10.98 2.70
N GLY A 26 3.51 -10.78 4.00
CA GLY A 26 4.13 -9.68 4.76
C GLY A 26 5.65 -9.64 4.72
N ASP A 27 6.31 -10.81 4.78
CA ASP A 27 7.77 -10.89 4.74
C ASP A 27 8.32 -10.46 3.36
N GLU A 28 7.67 -10.87 2.26
CA GLU A 28 8.04 -10.49 0.90
C GLU A 28 7.78 -9.00 0.64
N ILE A 29 6.64 -8.49 1.11
CA ILE A 29 6.32 -7.06 1.04
C ILE A 29 7.36 -6.23 1.79
N ASP A 30 7.74 -6.65 3.00
CA ASP A 30 8.73 -5.94 3.80
C ASP A 30 10.13 -6.00 3.15
N GLU A 31 10.51 -7.13 2.55
CA GLU A 31 11.76 -7.27 1.78
C GLU A 31 11.79 -6.33 0.55
N LEU A 32 10.68 -6.21 -0.18
CA LEU A 32 10.54 -5.26 -1.28
C LEU A 32 10.71 -3.81 -0.78
N ILE A 33 10.09 -3.47 0.36
CA ILE A 33 10.26 -2.14 0.95
C ILE A 33 11.73 -1.90 1.28
N GLU A 34 12.40 -2.81 1.99
CA GLU A 34 13.79 -2.65 2.40
C GLU A 34 14.75 -2.56 1.21
N THR A 35 14.48 -3.30 0.14
CA THR A 35 15.31 -3.34 -1.07
C THR A 35 15.20 -2.05 -1.88
N TYR A 36 14.00 -1.48 -2.00
CA TYR A 36 13.73 -0.37 -2.93
C TYR A 36 13.53 0.99 -2.25
N ALA A 37 13.39 1.05 -0.91
CA ALA A 37 13.36 2.29 -0.15
C ALA A 37 14.77 2.85 0.07
N GLN A 38 15.35 3.45 -0.97
CA GLN A 38 16.69 4.04 -0.89
C GLN A 38 16.81 5.04 0.27
N GLY A 39 17.69 4.74 1.22
CA GLY A 39 18.00 5.61 2.37
C GLY A 39 17.02 5.53 3.53
N TRP A 40 15.98 4.69 3.46
CA TRP A 40 14.98 4.51 4.52
C TRP A 40 14.85 3.05 4.93
N THR A 41 15.19 2.74 6.18
CA THR A 41 14.83 1.45 6.78
C THR A 41 13.34 1.46 7.12
N ILE A 42 12.63 0.35 6.92
CA ILE A 42 11.20 0.21 7.23
C ILE A 42 10.84 0.63 8.68
N ASN A 43 11.74 0.40 9.62
CA ASN A 43 11.60 0.76 11.03
C ASN A 43 11.65 2.27 11.33
N ARG A 44 12.16 3.08 10.39
CA ARG A 44 12.21 4.55 10.50
C ARG A 44 11.05 5.24 9.80
N MET A 45 10.26 4.50 9.02
CA MET A 45 9.09 5.04 8.34
C MET A 45 7.99 5.38 9.36
N PRO A 46 7.30 6.51 9.21
CA PRO A 46 6.06 6.77 9.92
C PRO A 46 5.12 5.56 9.79
N VAL A 47 4.41 5.23 10.88
CA VAL A 47 3.55 4.04 10.93
C VAL A 47 2.52 4.06 9.80
N LEU A 48 2.00 5.24 9.50
CA LEU A 48 1.03 5.46 8.46
C LEU A 48 1.63 5.27 7.05
N ASP A 49 2.80 5.87 6.78
CA ASP A 49 3.48 5.68 5.50
C ASP A 49 3.74 4.21 5.25
N ARG A 50 4.29 3.49 6.25
CA ARG A 50 4.51 2.04 6.16
C ARG A 50 3.24 1.26 5.87
N ALA A 51 2.12 1.62 6.49
CA ALA A 51 0.84 0.99 6.20
C ALA A 51 0.38 1.24 4.75
N ILE A 52 0.48 2.48 4.28
CA ILE A 52 0.14 2.87 2.91
C ILE A 52 0.99 2.10 1.90
N VAL A 53 2.31 2.05 2.10
CA VAL A 53 3.19 1.34 1.14
C VAL A 53 2.92 -0.15 1.13
N ARG A 54 2.64 -0.77 2.30
CA ARG A 54 2.30 -2.20 2.37
C ARG A 54 1.03 -2.53 1.60
N ILE A 55 0.01 -1.67 1.70
CA ILE A 55 -1.23 -1.82 0.91
C ILE A 55 -0.91 -1.68 -0.58
N GLY A 56 -0.22 -0.60 -0.98
CA GLY A 56 0.08 -0.36 -2.39
C GLY A 56 0.96 -1.44 -3.02
N ILE A 57 1.95 -1.97 -2.28
CA ILE A 57 2.77 -3.10 -2.75
C ILE A 57 1.93 -4.36 -2.84
N TRP A 58 1.04 -4.63 -1.88
CA TRP A 58 0.17 -5.79 -1.96
C TRP A 58 -0.75 -5.73 -3.17
N GLU A 59 -1.38 -4.58 -3.42
CA GLU A 59 -2.23 -4.37 -4.59
C GLU A 59 -1.45 -4.57 -5.90
N ILE A 60 -0.25 -4.01 -6.01
CA ILE A 60 0.60 -4.16 -7.20
C ILE A 60 1.01 -5.62 -7.39
N MET A 61 1.53 -6.29 -6.36
CA MET A 61 2.21 -7.58 -6.54
C MET A 61 1.28 -8.80 -6.49
N PHE A 62 0.11 -8.67 -5.87
CA PHE A 62 -0.73 -9.82 -5.54
C PHE A 62 -2.22 -9.61 -5.87
N ASN A 63 -2.62 -8.45 -6.42
CA ASN A 63 -3.99 -8.19 -6.81
C ASN A 63 -4.11 -7.74 -8.28
N ASP A 64 -4.19 -8.72 -9.18
CA ASP A 64 -4.33 -8.51 -10.64
C ASP A 64 -5.62 -7.76 -11.05
N GLU A 65 -6.60 -7.60 -10.14
CA GLU A 65 -7.81 -6.83 -10.43
C GLU A 65 -7.57 -5.31 -10.37
N ILE A 66 -6.48 -4.87 -9.74
CA ILE A 66 -6.15 -3.46 -9.56
C ILE A 66 -5.00 -3.07 -10.50
N PRO A 67 -5.21 -2.16 -11.45
CA PRO A 67 -4.12 -1.67 -12.28
C PRO A 67 -3.06 -0.95 -11.43
N ASP A 68 -1.77 -1.24 -11.65
CA ASP A 68 -0.66 -0.66 -10.89
C ASP A 68 -0.74 0.87 -10.76
N GLY A 69 -1.07 1.56 -11.86
CA GLY A 69 -1.19 3.02 -11.87
C GLY A 69 -2.31 3.56 -10.95
N VAL A 70 -3.39 2.78 -10.77
CA VAL A 70 -4.48 3.12 -9.84
C VAL A 70 -4.01 2.92 -8.40
N ALA A 71 -3.40 1.77 -8.07
CA ALA A 71 -2.84 1.52 -6.74
C ALA A 71 -1.82 2.59 -6.33
N ILE A 72 -0.92 2.99 -7.25
CA ILE A 72 0.04 4.08 -7.01
C ILE A 72 -0.68 5.40 -6.74
N SER A 73 -1.65 5.77 -7.59
CA SER A 73 -2.40 7.03 -7.46
C SER A 73 -3.11 7.13 -6.11
N GLU A 74 -3.84 6.08 -5.72
CA GLU A 74 -4.60 6.06 -4.47
C GLU A 74 -3.67 6.08 -3.24
N ALA A 75 -2.55 5.35 -3.26
CA ALA A 75 -1.57 5.39 -2.19
C ALA A 75 -0.94 6.78 -2.02
N VAL A 76 -0.69 7.48 -3.12
CA VAL A 76 -0.17 8.86 -3.10
C VAL A 76 -1.18 9.84 -2.53
N GLU A 77 -2.46 9.73 -2.90
CA GLU A 77 -3.51 10.57 -2.31
C GLU A 77 -3.70 10.29 -0.82
N ALA A 78 -3.66 9.02 -0.39
CA ALA A 78 -3.70 8.67 1.02
C ALA A 78 -2.51 9.27 1.81
N ALA A 79 -1.31 9.26 1.22
CA ALA A 79 -0.13 9.88 1.85
C ALA A 79 -0.28 11.41 1.98
N LYS A 80 -0.88 12.08 1.00
CA LYS A 80 -1.18 13.52 1.07
C LYS A 80 -2.22 13.85 2.13
N GLU A 81 -3.27 13.03 2.23
CA GLU A 81 -4.37 13.29 3.16
C GLU A 81 -3.96 13.05 4.63
N TYR A 82 -3.21 11.98 4.89
CA TYR A 82 -3.00 11.50 6.25
C TYR A 82 -1.56 11.71 6.76
N SER A 83 -0.59 12.05 5.90
CA SER A 83 0.83 12.18 6.25
C SER A 83 1.41 13.54 5.81
N THR A 84 2.60 13.57 5.20
CA THR A 84 3.30 14.80 4.77
C THR A 84 3.44 14.88 3.25
N GLU A 85 3.72 16.08 2.72
CA GLU A 85 4.03 16.25 1.28
C GLU A 85 5.26 15.43 0.85
N ASP A 86 6.28 15.33 1.71
CA ASP A 86 7.47 14.51 1.47
C ASP A 86 7.10 13.00 1.41
N SER A 87 6.13 12.56 2.21
CA SER A 87 5.62 11.19 2.21
C SER A 87 4.97 10.84 0.88
N ALA A 88 4.21 11.75 0.28
CA ALA A 88 3.58 11.52 -1.02
C ALA A 88 4.62 11.31 -2.14
N GLY A 89 5.68 12.12 -2.15
CA GLY A 89 6.79 11.97 -3.09
C GLY A 89 7.54 10.64 -2.90
N PHE A 90 7.78 10.26 -1.64
CA PHE A 90 8.39 8.98 -1.29
C PHE A 90 7.54 7.78 -1.76
N VAL A 91 6.24 7.75 -1.43
CA VAL A 91 5.32 6.67 -1.81
C VAL A 91 5.26 6.52 -3.33
N ASN A 92 5.09 7.61 -4.07
CA ASN A 92 5.07 7.58 -5.53
C ASN A 92 6.34 6.98 -6.12
N GLY A 93 7.51 7.44 -5.62
CA GLY A 93 8.79 6.97 -6.10
C GLY A 93 9.06 5.49 -5.78
N LEU A 94 8.68 5.04 -4.59
CA LEU A 94 8.85 3.65 -4.17
C LEU A 94 7.94 2.71 -4.96
N LEU A 95 6.62 2.95 -4.95
CA LEU A 95 5.66 2.09 -5.64
C LEU A 95 5.89 2.08 -7.16
N GLY A 96 6.27 3.21 -7.76
CA GLY A 96 6.63 3.26 -9.18
C GLY A 96 7.88 2.45 -9.56
N ARG A 97 8.79 2.17 -8.61
CA ARG A 97 9.89 1.21 -8.83
C ARG A 97 9.41 -0.23 -8.69
N ILE A 98 8.56 -0.51 -7.71
CA ILE A 98 7.98 -1.85 -7.49
C ILE A 98 7.14 -2.29 -8.68
N ALA A 99 6.31 -1.41 -9.23
CA ALA A 99 5.49 -1.71 -10.42
C ALA A 99 6.31 -2.09 -11.66
N GLN A 100 7.61 -1.75 -11.73
CA GLN A 100 8.47 -2.19 -12.85
C GLN A 100 8.91 -3.65 -12.72
N LEU A 101 8.70 -4.26 -11.55
CA LEU A 101 8.98 -5.67 -11.28
C LEU A 101 7.79 -6.55 -11.65
N HIS A 102 6.58 -5.97 -11.65
CA HIS A 102 5.37 -6.59 -12.12
C HIS A 102 5.32 -6.50 -13.65
N VAL A 103 5.42 -7.65 -14.33
CA VAL A 103 5.51 -7.75 -15.80
C VAL A 103 4.31 -8.52 -16.36
#